data_AF-A0A1H5X9K2-F1
#
_entry.id   AF-A0A1H5X9K2-F1
#
_cell.length_a   1.000
_cell.length_b   1.000
_cell.length_c   1.000
_cell.angle_alpha   90.00
_cell.angle_beta   90.00
_cell.angle_gamma   90.00
#
_symmetry.space_group_name_H-M   'P 1'
#
loop_
_entity.id
_entity.type
_entity.pdbx_description
1 polymer ?
#
loop_
_entity_poly.entity_id
_entity_poly.type
_entity_poly.pdbx_seq_one_letter_code
_entity_poly.pdbx_strand_id
1 'polypeptide(L)'
;MEHIAEIRRRHFISKESISAIANSLSLSRQTVRKALRSEAEPIYQRKIQPTPKLGAFKSQLAEWLEMDAKFPRRQRRTAQRLFECLQVEGYQGSYGPVQRFVLDWKQQAPHRPSTTQAFVPLAFSSR
;
A
#
# COMPACT_ATOMS: atom_id res chain seq x y z
N MET A 1 -4.30 -0.50 19.43
CA MET A 1 -2.86 -0.21 19.40
C MET A 1 -2.45 0.53 20.68
N GLU A 2 -2.75 -0.02 21.86
CA GLU A 2 -2.54 0.69 23.16
C GLU A 2 -1.39 0.12 23.99
N HIS A 3 -0.83 -1.04 23.63
CA HIS A 3 0.07 -1.76 24.53
C HIS A 3 1.49 -1.17 24.61
N ILE A 4 2.00 -0.47 23.60
CA ILE A 4 3.40 0.00 23.60
C ILE A 4 3.60 1.15 24.57
N ALA A 5 2.70 2.13 24.58
CA ALA A 5 2.73 3.23 25.54
C ALA A 5 2.61 2.70 26.97
N GLU A 6 1.70 1.75 27.21
CA GLU A 6 1.50 1.11 28.52
C GLU A 6 2.74 0.31 28.96
N ILE A 7 3.35 -0.47 28.06
CA ILE A 7 4.61 -1.20 28.33
C ILE A 7 5.72 -0.23 28.75
N ARG A 8 5.89 0.87 28.02
CA ARG A 8 6.92 1.88 28.32
C ARG A 8 6.64 2.55 29.66
N ARG A 9 5.39 2.92 29.93
CA ARG A 9 4.97 3.53 31.19
C ARG A 9 5.30 2.62 32.38
N ARG A 10 4.88 1.35 32.34
CA ARG A 10 5.12 0.39 33.43
C ARG A 10 6.60 0.11 33.66
N HIS A 11 7.39 0.04 32.58
CA HIS A 11 8.82 -0.21 32.70
C HIS A 11 9.61 1.02 33.19
N PHE A 12 9.38 2.21 32.63
CA PHE A 12 10.17 3.40 32.93
C PHE A 12 9.70 4.13 34.19
N ILE A 13 8.38 4.20 34.42
CA ILE A 13 7.76 4.89 35.56
C ILE A 13 7.57 3.92 36.73
N SER A 14 6.83 2.82 36.53
CA SER A 14 6.49 1.87 37.60
C SER A 14 7.62 0.89 37.94
N LYS A 15 8.72 0.89 37.18
CA LYS A 15 9.90 0.01 37.36
C LYS A 15 9.57 -1.49 37.40
N GLU A 16 8.47 -1.90 36.76
CA GLU A 16 8.09 -3.30 36.68
C GLU A 16 9.06 -4.10 35.80
N SER A 17 9.30 -5.36 36.17
CA SER A 17 10.15 -6.24 35.37
C SER A 17 9.48 -6.61 34.04
N ILE A 18 10.30 -6.88 33.02
CA ILE A 18 9.83 -7.34 31.70
C ILE A 18 8.92 -8.57 31.81
N SER A 19 9.22 -9.49 32.74
CA SER A 19 8.40 -10.69 32.96
C SER A 19 7.02 -10.37 33.57
N ALA A 20 6.95 -9.42 34.50
CA ALA A 20 5.69 -8.99 35.10
C ALA A 20 4.77 -8.32 34.06
N ILE A 21 5.33 -7.43 33.25
CA ILE A 21 4.61 -6.74 32.17
C ILE A 21 4.13 -7.75 31.11
N ALA A 22 4.99 -8.69 30.72
CA ALA A 22 4.66 -9.74 29.75
C ALA A 22 3.49 -10.61 30.21
N ASN A 23 3.51 -11.04 31.47
CA ASN A 23 2.45 -11.85 32.06
C ASN A 23 1.14 -11.06 32.20
N SER A 24 1.20 -9.81 32.69
CA SER A 24 0.02 -8.97 32.89
C SER A 24 -0.68 -8.60 31.57
N LEU A 25 0.09 -8.32 30.52
CA LEU A 25 -0.46 -7.97 29.20
C LEU A 25 -0.67 -9.18 28.29
N SER A 26 -0.36 -10.39 28.74
CA SER A 26 -0.39 -11.62 27.93
C SER A 26 0.41 -11.49 26.62
N LEU A 27 1.57 -10.84 26.70
CA LEU A 27 2.47 -10.61 25.56
C LEU A 27 3.74 -11.44 25.73
N SER A 28 4.38 -11.79 24.61
CA SER A 28 5.70 -12.41 24.68
C SER A 28 6.73 -11.44 25.27
N ARG A 29 7.68 -11.95 26.06
CA ARG A 29 8.82 -11.14 26.56
C ARG A 29 9.59 -10.46 25.42
N GLN A 30 9.60 -11.07 24.23
CA GLN A 30 10.24 -10.50 23.05
C GLN A 30 9.47 -9.29 22.50
N THR A 31 8.14 -9.32 22.53
CA THR A 31 7.30 -8.18 22.16
C THR A 31 7.52 -7.00 23.12
N VAL A 32 7.60 -7.27 24.42
CA VAL A 32 7.91 -6.26 25.45
C VAL A 32 9.29 -5.64 25.22
N ARG A 33 10.33 -6.46 25.02
CA ARG A 33 11.68 -5.98 24.68
C ARG A 33 11.71 -5.14 23.39
N LYS A 34 10.97 -5.58 22.36
CA LYS A 34 10.86 -4.85 21.10
C LYS A 34 10.19 -3.49 21.30
N ALA A 35 9.10 -3.44 22.07
CA ALA A 35 8.37 -2.22 22.38
C ALA A 35 9.20 -1.20 23.18
N LEU A 36 10.07 -1.67 24.08
CA LEU A 36 11.00 -0.84 24.84
C LEU A 36 12.16 -0.30 23.98
N ARG A 37 12.58 -1.04 22.95
CA ARG A 37 13.68 -0.64 22.05
C ARG A 37 13.22 0.29 20.92
N SER A 38 12.02 0.07 20.38
CA SER A 38 11.45 0.96 19.36
C SER A 38 11.08 2.29 20.01
N GLU A 39 11.38 3.43 19.38
CA GLU A 39 10.93 4.77 19.81
C GLU A 39 9.60 5.15 19.13
N ALA A 40 9.45 4.82 17.84
CA ALA A 40 8.22 5.02 17.08
C ALA A 40 7.23 3.85 17.23
N GLU A 41 5.95 4.12 16.97
CA GLU A 41 4.97 3.06 16.81
C GLU A 41 5.32 2.18 15.60
N PRO A 42 5.17 0.84 15.70
CA PRO A 42 5.41 -0.05 14.58
C PRO A 42 4.31 0.17 13.54
N ILE A 43 4.63 0.97 12.52
CA ILE A 43 3.79 1.11 11.34
C ILE A 43 3.89 -0.20 10.55
N TYR A 44 2.77 -0.91 10.41
CA TYR A 44 2.72 -2.08 9.54
C TYR A 44 2.93 -1.65 8.08
N GLN A 45 4.13 -1.90 7.56
CA GLN A 45 4.47 -1.66 6.17
C GLN A 45 4.67 -2.99 5.45
N ARG A 46 3.72 -3.36 4.61
CA ARG A 46 3.90 -4.50 3.71
C ARG A 46 4.64 -4.03 2.47
N LYS A 47 5.92 -4.39 2.35
CA LYS A 47 6.78 -3.96 1.24
C LYS A 47 6.30 -4.49 -0.12
N ILE A 48 5.82 -5.73 -0.18
CA ILE A 48 5.38 -6.38 -1.42
C ILE A 48 4.17 -7.27 -1.11
N GLN A 49 3.08 -7.09 -1.84
CA GLN A 49 1.97 -8.04 -1.84
C GLN A 49 2.26 -9.10 -2.90
N PRO A 50 2.42 -10.39 -2.54
CA PRO A 50 2.63 -11.43 -3.53
C PRO A 50 1.37 -11.56 -4.39
N THR A 51 1.53 -11.42 -5.71
CA THR A 51 0.47 -11.64 -6.70
C THR A 51 0.87 -12.84 -7.59
N PRO A 52 0.94 -14.07 -7.05
CA PRO A 52 1.52 -15.22 -7.76
C PRO A 52 0.78 -15.52 -9.06
N LYS A 53 -0.56 -15.48 -9.03
CA LYS A 53 -1.41 -15.73 -10.21
C LYS A 53 -1.25 -14.68 -11.31
N LEU A 54 -1.07 -13.41 -10.94
CA LEU A 54 -0.91 -12.35 -11.94
C LEU A 54 0.47 -12.39 -12.58
N GLY A 55 1.47 -12.97 -11.91
CA GLY A 55 2.87 -12.99 -12.35
C GLY A 55 3.05 -13.42 -13.81
N ALA A 56 2.40 -14.52 -14.21
CA ALA A 56 2.48 -15.05 -15.58
C ALA A 56 1.85 -14.12 -16.63
N PHE A 57 0.87 -13.30 -16.24
CA PHE A 57 0.12 -12.43 -17.14
C PHE A 57 0.60 -10.96 -17.12
N LYS A 58 1.64 -10.64 -16.33
CA LYS A 58 2.14 -9.25 -16.19
C LYS A 58 2.70 -8.70 -17.48
N SER A 59 3.44 -9.50 -18.26
CA SER A 59 4.00 -9.08 -19.55
C SER A 59 2.90 -8.73 -20.54
N GLN A 60 1.95 -9.65 -20.74
CA GLN A 60 0.80 -9.44 -21.61
C GLN A 60 -0.05 -8.23 -21.20
N LEU A 61 -0.27 -8.05 -19.90
CA LEU A 61 -0.99 -6.90 -19.38
C LEU A 61 -0.25 -5.57 -19.62
N ALA A 62 1.09 -5.57 -19.54
CA ALA A 62 1.92 -4.40 -19.86
C ALA A 62 1.84 -4.06 -21.35
N GLU A 63 1.98 -5.05 -22.24
CA GLU A 63 1.85 -4.88 -23.69
C GLU A 63 0.49 -4.28 -24.06
N TRP A 64 -0.59 -4.81 -23.49
CA TRP A 64 -1.93 -4.28 -23.70
C TRP A 64 -2.08 -2.84 -23.24
N LEU A 65 -1.49 -2.47 -22.09
CA LEU A 65 -1.50 -1.10 -21.60
C LEU A 65 -0.69 -0.14 -22.48
N GLU A 66 0.45 -0.59 -23.02
CA GLU A 66 1.27 0.18 -23.97
C GLU A 66 0.55 0.41 -25.29
N MET A 67 -0.13 -0.61 -25.82
CA MET A 67 -0.98 -0.48 -27.00
C MET A 67 -2.11 0.52 -26.75
N ASP A 68 -2.82 0.37 -25.63
CA ASP A 68 -3.94 1.24 -25.26
C ASP A 68 -3.51 2.70 -25.05
N ALA A 69 -2.28 2.93 -24.57
CA ALA A 69 -1.77 4.27 -24.35
C ALA A 69 -1.62 5.09 -25.63
N LYS A 70 -1.48 4.44 -26.78
CA LYS A 70 -1.43 5.10 -28.10
C LYS A 70 -2.79 5.66 -28.53
N PHE A 71 -3.90 5.15 -27.97
CA PHE A 71 -5.24 5.61 -28.30
C PHE A 71 -5.69 6.80 -27.44
N PRO A 72 -6.68 7.59 -27.90
CA PRO A 72 -7.36 8.59 -27.07
C PRO A 72 -7.99 7.96 -25.83
N ARG A 73 -8.07 8.73 -24.72
CA ARG A 73 -8.59 8.26 -23.42
C ARG A 73 -9.90 7.47 -23.50
N ARG A 74 -10.82 7.87 -24.38
CA ARG A 74 -12.13 7.23 -24.55
C ARG A 74 -12.07 5.82 -25.15
N GLN A 75 -11.01 5.49 -25.87
CA GLN A 75 -10.83 4.21 -26.56
C GLN A 75 -9.94 3.23 -25.80
N ARG A 76 -9.32 3.66 -24.69
CA ARG A 76 -8.46 2.81 -23.86
C ARG A 76 -9.31 1.83 -23.06
N ARG A 77 -8.88 0.58 -22.92
CA ARG A 77 -9.57 -0.40 -22.09
C ARG A 77 -9.50 0.02 -20.63
N THR A 78 -10.59 -0.22 -19.92
CA THR A 78 -10.62 -0.07 -18.47
C THR A 78 -9.89 -1.24 -17.80
N ALA A 79 -9.49 -1.10 -16.54
CA ALA A 79 -8.92 -2.22 -15.78
C ALA A 79 -9.88 -3.42 -15.73
N GLN A 80 -11.20 -3.14 -15.70
CA GLN A 80 -12.24 -4.18 -15.75
C GLN A 80 -12.20 -4.94 -17.08
N ARG A 81 -12.11 -4.22 -18.20
CA ARG A 81 -12.04 -4.85 -19.52
C ARG A 81 -10.75 -5.65 -19.73
N LEU A 82 -9.62 -5.15 -19.22
CA LEU A 82 -8.37 -5.90 -19.22
C LEU A 82 -8.47 -7.18 -18.39
N PHE A 83 -9.15 -7.14 -17.24
CA PHE A 83 -9.40 -8.32 -16.42
C PHE A 83 -10.27 -9.36 -17.16
N GLU A 84 -11.35 -8.93 -17.81
CA GLU A 84 -12.18 -9.82 -18.63
C GLU A 84 -11.39 -10.46 -19.77
N CYS A 85 -10.55 -9.68 -20.47
CA CYS A 85 -9.65 -10.22 -21.50
C CYS A 85 -8.68 -11.24 -20.90
N LEU A 86 -8.10 -10.96 -19.73
CA LEU A 86 -7.23 -11.91 -19.04
C LEU A 86 -7.98 -13.21 -18.65
N GLN A 87 -9.25 -13.13 -18.27
CA GLN A 87 -10.04 -14.33 -17.97
C GLN A 87 -10.21 -15.23 -19.19
N VAL A 88 -10.37 -14.66 -20.39
CA VAL A 88 -10.41 -15.42 -21.65
C VAL A 88 -9.08 -16.12 -21.92
N GLU A 89 -7.97 -15.49 -21.58
CA GLU A 89 -6.60 -16.04 -21.68
C GLU A 89 -6.28 -17.08 -20.58
N GLY A 90 -7.24 -17.40 -19.71
CA GLY A 90 -7.09 -18.41 -18.66
C GLY A 90 -6.68 -17.87 -17.29
N TYR A 91 -6.79 -16.55 -17.05
CA TYR A 91 -6.51 -15.98 -15.75
C TYR A 91 -7.55 -16.38 -14.69
N GLN A 92 -7.10 -17.14 -13.69
CA GLN A 92 -7.92 -17.59 -12.54
C GLN A 92 -7.73 -16.75 -11.27
N GLY A 93 -7.16 -15.55 -11.40
CA GLY A 93 -7.01 -14.61 -10.29
C GLY A 93 -8.21 -13.69 -10.14
N SER A 94 -8.17 -12.82 -9.13
CA SER A 94 -9.22 -11.82 -8.92
C SER A 94 -8.91 -10.51 -9.64
N TYR A 95 -9.91 -9.65 -9.74
CA TYR A 95 -9.80 -8.32 -10.33
C TYR A 95 -8.78 -7.41 -9.59
N GLY A 96 -8.71 -7.49 -8.26
CA GLY A 96 -7.91 -6.56 -7.43
C GLY A 96 -6.43 -6.46 -7.83
N PRO A 97 -5.69 -7.57 -8.00
CA PRO A 97 -4.33 -7.56 -8.53
C PRO A 97 -4.18 -6.85 -9.89
N VAL A 98 -5.12 -7.08 -10.83
CA VAL A 98 -5.11 -6.44 -12.15
C VAL A 98 -5.32 -4.94 -12.01
N GLN A 99 -6.30 -4.53 -11.21
CA GLN A 99 -6.59 -3.12 -10.94
C GLN A 99 -5.37 -2.41 -10.35
N ARG A 100 -4.71 -3.01 -9.35
CA ARG A 100 -3.49 -2.45 -8.74
C ARG A 100 -2.37 -2.31 -9.77
N PHE A 101 -2.12 -3.34 -10.57
CA PHE A 101 -1.11 -3.28 -11.62
C PHE A 101 -1.37 -2.15 -12.62
N VAL A 102 -2.63 -2.00 -13.08
CA VAL A 102 -3.02 -0.92 -14.00
C VAL A 102 -2.85 0.45 -13.35
N LEU A 103 -3.17 0.59 -12.06
CA LEU A 103 -2.97 1.84 -11.33
C LEU A 103 -1.49 2.18 -11.20
N ASP A 104 -0.66 1.23 -10.80
CA ASP A 104 0.80 1.40 -10.65
C ASP A 104 1.45 1.76 -11.99
N TRP A 105 1.06 1.07 -13.08
CA TRP A 105 1.53 1.35 -14.43
C TRP A 105 1.18 2.79 -14.87
N LYS A 106 -0.05 3.24 -14.60
CA LYS A 106 -0.48 4.61 -14.91
C LYS A 106 0.24 5.67 -14.06
N GLN A 107 0.66 5.34 -12.85
CA GLN A 107 1.44 6.23 -12.00
C GLN A 107 2.89 6.37 -12.47
N GLN A 108 3.46 5.29 -13.02
CA GLN A 108 4.82 5.26 -13.55
C GLN A 108 4.93 5.80 -14.98
N ALA A 109 3.81 5.94 -15.70
CA ALA A 109 3.80 6.42 -17.07
C ALA A 109 4.33 7.87 -17.18
N PRO A 110 5.30 8.15 -18.09
CA PRO A 110 5.98 9.44 -18.21
C PRO A 110 5.08 10.59 -18.67
N HIS A 111 3.87 10.29 -19.16
CA HIS A 111 2.93 11.28 -19.69
C HIS A 111 1.91 11.80 -18.65
N ARG A 112 2.09 11.49 -17.36
CA ARG A 112 1.27 12.10 -16.33
C ARG A 112 1.82 13.51 -16.04
N PRO A 113 1.07 14.60 -16.29
CA PRO A 113 1.46 15.90 -15.76
C PRO A 113 1.51 15.75 -14.23
N SER A 114 2.67 16.06 -13.66
CA SER A 114 2.88 16.04 -12.23
C SER A 114 1.79 16.87 -11.56
N THR A 115 0.87 16.22 -10.85
CA THR A 115 -0.18 16.89 -10.06
C THR A 115 0.39 17.66 -8.86
N THR A 116 1.71 17.70 -8.72
CA THR A 116 2.43 18.31 -7.60
C THR A 116 2.49 19.84 -7.70
N GLN A 117 2.11 20.45 -8.82
CA GLN A 117 2.06 21.91 -8.96
C GLN A 117 0.62 22.40 -9.12
N ALA A 118 -0.15 22.38 -8.04
CA ALA A 118 -1.36 23.19 -7.94
C ALA A 118 -0.97 24.54 -7.32
N PHE A 119 -1.10 25.63 -8.08
CA PHE A 119 -0.89 26.99 -7.58
C PHE A 119 -2.18 27.49 -6.92
N VAL A 120 -2.13 27.79 -5.62
CA VAL A 120 -3.23 28.42 -4.88
C VAL A 120 -2.89 29.90 -4.68
N PRO A 121 -3.63 30.85 -5.30
CA PRO A 121 -3.40 32.27 -5.09
C PRO A 121 -3.67 32.66 -3.62
N LEU A 122 -2.73 33.39 -3.01
CA LEU A 122 -2.82 33.81 -1.59
C LEU A 122 -3.81 34.96 -1.33
N ALA A 123 -4.40 35.55 -2.37
CA ALA A 123 -5.35 36.63 -2.23
C ALA A 123 -6.52 36.45 -3.19
N PHE A 124 -7.73 36.44 -2.62
CA PHE A 124 -8.97 36.65 -3.37
C PHE A 124 -9.28 38.14 -3.31
N SER A 125 -9.48 38.76 -4.47
CA SER A 125 -9.95 40.15 -4.52
C SER A 125 -11.29 40.25 -3.79
N SER A 126 -11.32 41.04 -2.71
CA SER A 126 -12.56 41.39 -2.02
C SER A 126 -13.36 42.30 -2.94
N ARG A 127 -14.57 41.86 -3.29
CA ARG A 127 -15.55 42.63 -4.05
C ARG A 127 -16.14 43.76 -3.20
#